data_AF-A0A6P4BMS0-F1
#
_entry.id   AF-A0A6P4BMS0-F1
#
_cell.length_a   1.000
_cell.length_b   1.000
_cell.length_c   1.000
_cell.angle_alpha   90.00
_cell.angle_beta   90.00
_cell.angle_gamma   90.00
#
_symmetry.space_group_name_H-M   'P 1'
#
loop_
_entity.id
_entity.type
_entity.pdbx_description
1 polymer ?
#
loop_
_entity_poly.entity_id
_entity_poly.type
_entity_poly.pdbx_seq_one_letter_code
_entity_poly.pdbx_strand_id
1 'polypeptide(L)'
;MRAAIEEVMPSAKHRLCAWHLEKNCVQRVKEAEFRKVFKKAIYANFDVDEFERYWRTSIESLSLGQNTWVQSTYDIKESWATAYLRGTFCAGYRTTSRCEGINSFIKAFLKSTDSILELVHSLDRVMKDYRNNEVTAQFYSTYYTPVLSTGLDAIELSASKLYTRAVFREVKKQIKGVATLLFQGRESISTTIVYSFSKMGRPDRVFKVLYDPNDRKIECECKMWDSDGIPCSHIFCVMKYEGMEEIPETLVLRRCVRLQKTVQR
;
A
#
# COMPACT_ATOMS: atom_id res chain seq x y z
N MET A 1 -22.53 3.27 8.14
CA MET A 1 -21.62 2.47 7.29
C MET A 1 -20.97 1.34 8.06
N ARG A 2 -20.20 1.61 9.15
CA ARG A 2 -19.50 0.58 9.92
C ARG A 2 -20.37 -0.63 10.31
N ALA A 3 -21.50 -0.42 11.00
CA ALA A 3 -22.38 -1.50 11.43
C ALA A 3 -22.87 -2.39 10.27
N ALA A 4 -23.29 -1.77 9.15
CA ALA A 4 -23.72 -2.50 7.96
C ALA A 4 -22.57 -3.30 7.30
N ILE A 5 -21.33 -2.80 7.35
CA ILE A 5 -20.16 -3.55 6.86
C ILE A 5 -19.89 -4.75 7.76
N GLU A 6 -19.94 -4.57 9.08
CA GLU A 6 -19.75 -5.67 10.05
C GLU A 6 -20.81 -6.77 9.89
N GLU A 7 -22.04 -6.38 9.54
CA GLU A 7 -23.14 -7.31 9.27
C GLU A 7 -22.99 -8.07 7.94
N VAL A 8 -22.71 -7.34 6.84
CA VAL A 8 -22.73 -7.92 5.47
C VAL A 8 -21.37 -8.51 5.07
N MET A 9 -20.28 -7.98 5.62
CA MET A 9 -18.90 -8.36 5.30
C MET A 9 -18.06 -8.45 6.58
N PRO A 10 -18.32 -9.42 7.47
CA PRO A 10 -17.70 -9.50 8.79
C PRO A 10 -16.17 -9.67 8.75
N SER A 11 -15.63 -10.21 7.65
CA SER A 11 -14.18 -10.34 7.44
C SER A 11 -13.52 -9.06 6.92
N ALA A 12 -14.29 -8.04 6.54
CA ALA A 12 -13.77 -6.78 6.03
C ALA A 12 -13.48 -5.81 7.17
N LYS A 13 -12.26 -5.29 7.22
CA LYS A 13 -11.90 -4.24 8.17
C LYS A 13 -12.34 -2.89 7.62
N HIS A 14 -13.22 -2.20 8.35
CA HIS A 14 -13.60 -0.84 8.01
C HIS A 14 -12.45 0.14 8.34
N ARG A 15 -12.00 0.89 7.32
CA ARG A 15 -10.96 1.90 7.42
C ARG A 15 -11.51 3.27 7.07
N LEU A 16 -11.19 4.28 7.87
CA LEU A 16 -11.50 5.68 7.59
C LEU A 16 -10.56 6.24 6.52
N CYS A 17 -11.14 7.06 5.63
CA CYS A 17 -10.38 7.75 4.59
C CYS A 17 -9.47 8.82 5.20
N ALA A 18 -8.16 8.71 4.96
CA ALA A 18 -7.18 9.65 5.49
C ALA A 18 -7.40 11.09 4.99
N TRP A 19 -7.87 11.29 3.75
CA TRP A 19 -8.17 12.62 3.23
C TRP A 19 -9.29 13.32 4.01
N HIS A 20 -10.37 12.59 4.32
CA HIS A 20 -11.47 13.13 5.13
C HIS A 20 -11.00 13.42 6.56
N LEU A 21 -10.15 12.56 7.14
CA LEU A 21 -9.55 12.81 8.45
C LEU A 21 -8.67 14.06 8.46
N GLU A 22 -7.81 14.25 7.46
CA GLU A 22 -7.00 15.45 7.32
C GLU A 22 -7.87 16.71 7.15
N LYS A 23 -8.95 16.63 6.37
CA LYS A 23 -9.90 17.75 6.22
C LYS A 23 -10.60 18.08 7.54
N ASN A 24 -11.05 17.06 8.27
CA ASN A 24 -11.67 17.23 9.58
C ASN A 24 -10.69 17.81 10.60
N CYS A 25 -9.42 17.37 10.59
CA CYS A 25 -8.36 17.92 11.42
C CYS A 25 -8.23 19.44 11.23
N VAL A 26 -8.19 19.91 9.97
CA VAL A 26 -8.10 21.35 9.66
C VAL A 26 -9.31 22.13 10.15
N GLN A 27 -10.50 21.52 10.10
CA GLN A 27 -11.73 22.17 10.54
C GLN A 27 -11.92 22.18 12.06
N ARG A 28 -11.39 21.19 12.77
CA ARG A 28 -11.65 20.94 14.20
C ARG A 28 -10.51 21.37 15.12
N VAL A 29 -9.28 21.43 14.61
CA VAL A 29 -8.09 21.79 15.38
C VAL A 29 -7.41 22.99 14.72
N LYS A 30 -7.39 24.12 15.43
CA LYS A 30 -6.78 25.38 14.94
C LYS A 30 -5.25 25.36 14.98
N GLU A 31 -4.65 24.46 15.76
CA GLU A 31 -3.20 24.31 15.90
C GLU A 31 -2.58 23.83 14.58
N ALA A 32 -1.76 24.67 13.96
CA ALA A 32 -1.21 24.41 12.62
C ALA A 32 -0.19 23.27 12.63
N GLU A 33 0.60 23.15 13.69
CA GLU A 33 1.59 22.08 13.84
C GLU A 33 0.93 20.72 14.05
N PHE A 34 -0.26 20.69 14.66
CA PHE A 34 -1.01 19.44 14.85
C PHE A 34 -1.33 18.75 13.53
N ARG A 35 -1.57 19.50 12.44
CA ARG A 35 -1.81 18.88 11.13
C ARG A 35 -0.62 18.04 10.67
N LYS A 36 0.62 18.52 10.88
CA LYS A 36 1.83 17.76 10.52
C LYS A 36 1.96 16.52 11.38
N VAL A 37 1.69 16.66 12.68
CA VAL A 37 1.69 15.56 13.64
C VAL A 37 0.68 14.48 13.24
N PHE A 38 -0.57 14.89 13.02
CA PHE A 38 -1.67 14.02 12.67
C PHE A 38 -1.42 13.30 11.35
N LYS A 39 -0.92 14.02 10.34
CA LYS A 39 -0.51 13.43 9.06
C LYS A 39 0.56 12.35 9.25
N LYS A 40 1.58 12.62 10.08
CA LYS A 40 2.62 11.63 10.38
C LYS A 40 2.02 10.43 11.14
N ALA A 41 1.13 10.65 12.10
CA ALA A 41 0.44 9.57 12.82
C ALA A 41 -0.40 8.68 11.88
N ILE A 42 -1.07 9.26 10.88
CA ILE A 42 -1.85 8.50 9.88
C ILE A 42 -0.93 7.63 9.02
N TYR A 43 0.14 8.20 8.44
CA TYR A 43 0.86 7.59 7.32
C TYR A 43 2.20 6.95 7.67
N ALA A 44 2.82 7.33 8.79
CA ALA A 44 4.09 6.76 9.17
C ALA A 44 3.93 5.26 9.40
N ASN A 45 4.93 4.50 8.94
CA ASN A 45 5.01 3.08 9.19
C ASN A 45 5.49 2.85 10.62
N PHE A 46 4.75 3.29 11.64
CA PHE A 46 5.08 3.02 13.03
C PHE A 46 4.71 1.57 13.40
N ASP A 47 5.45 0.96 14.30
CA ASP A 47 4.83 -0.09 15.13
C ASP A 47 3.87 0.54 16.16
N VAL A 48 3.15 -0.31 16.90
CA VAL A 48 2.13 0.16 17.85
C VAL A 48 2.77 1.00 18.97
N ASP A 49 3.91 0.57 19.50
CA ASP A 49 4.57 1.26 20.62
C ASP A 49 5.18 2.60 20.19
N GLU A 50 5.80 2.65 19.00
CA GLU A 50 6.27 3.87 18.35
C GLU A 50 5.11 4.84 18.13
N PHE A 51 3.95 4.36 17.66
CA PHE A 51 2.77 5.19 17.45
C PHE A 51 2.26 5.76 18.77
N GLU A 52 2.09 4.93 19.80
CA GLU A 52 1.57 5.37 21.10
C GLU A 52 2.49 6.40 21.76
N ARG A 53 3.80 6.17 21.71
CA ARG A 53 4.79 7.13 22.21
C ARG A 53 4.76 8.43 21.40
N TYR A 54 4.78 8.33 20.07
CA TYR A 54 4.74 9.49 19.19
C TYR A 54 3.49 10.33 19.40
N TRP A 55 2.33 9.69 19.49
CA TRP A 55 1.05 10.35 19.70
C TRP A 55 1.04 11.06 21.05
N ARG A 56 1.33 10.34 22.14
CA ARG A 56 1.35 10.89 23.51
C ARG A 56 2.23 12.14 23.60
N THR A 57 3.50 12.03 23.19
CA THR A 57 4.45 13.14 23.23
C THR A 57 3.97 14.34 22.41
N SER A 58 3.34 14.09 21.26
CA SER A 58 2.86 15.18 20.40
C SER A 58 1.62 15.89 20.96
N ILE A 59 0.71 15.14 21.61
CA ILE A 59 -0.48 15.72 22.26
C ILE A 59 -0.09 16.52 23.49
N GLU A 60 0.86 16.04 24.29
CA GLU A 60 1.43 16.75 25.44
C GLU A 60 2.12 18.04 25.00
N SER A 61 3.01 17.98 24.00
CA SER A 61 3.76 19.15 23.53
C SER A 61 2.86 20.26 22.97
N LEU A 62 1.72 19.88 22.38
CA LEU A 62 0.76 20.82 21.81
C LEU A 62 -0.38 21.19 22.78
N SER A 63 -0.35 20.68 24.01
CA SER A 63 -1.40 20.89 25.03
C SER A 63 -2.81 20.54 24.53
N LEU A 64 -2.94 19.51 23.68
CA LEU A 64 -4.21 19.10 23.06
C LEU A 64 -4.92 18.00 23.85
N GLY A 65 -4.44 17.65 25.05
CA GLY A 65 -4.96 16.54 25.85
C GLY A 65 -6.44 16.66 26.22
N GLN A 66 -6.99 17.88 26.28
CA GLN A 66 -8.41 18.16 26.59
C GLN A 66 -9.26 18.44 25.34
N ASN A 67 -8.68 18.35 24.13
CA ASN A 67 -9.44 18.56 22.91
C ASN A 67 -10.30 17.32 22.60
N THR A 68 -11.62 17.48 22.70
CA THR A 68 -12.60 16.39 22.54
C THR A 68 -12.53 15.71 21.18
N TRP A 69 -12.22 16.45 20.12
CA TRP A 69 -12.06 15.86 18.78
C TRP A 69 -10.78 15.03 18.69
N VAL A 70 -9.68 15.48 19.31
CA VAL A 70 -8.42 14.71 19.36
C VAL A 70 -8.59 13.42 20.15
N GLN A 71 -9.26 13.48 21.31
CA GLN A 71 -9.58 12.30 22.14
C GLN A 71 -10.44 11.30 21.37
N SER A 72 -11.61 11.74 20.87
CA SER A 72 -12.51 10.85 20.10
C SER A 72 -11.88 10.28 18.83
N THR A 73 -10.97 11.02 18.19
CA THR A 73 -10.23 10.52 17.02
C THR A 73 -9.21 9.46 17.43
N TYR A 74 -8.55 9.62 18.58
CA TYR A 74 -7.63 8.61 19.12
C TYR A 74 -8.36 7.32 19.54
N ASP A 75 -9.57 7.43 20.10
CA ASP A 75 -10.37 6.26 20.52
C ASP A 75 -10.67 5.29 19.35
N ILE A 76 -10.65 5.80 18.12
CA ILE A 76 -10.88 5.02 16.89
C ILE A 76 -9.61 4.81 16.07
N LYS A 77 -8.42 4.92 16.67
CA LYS A 77 -7.09 4.77 16.02
C LYS A 77 -6.94 3.50 15.21
N GLU A 78 -7.57 2.38 15.59
CA GLU A 78 -7.46 1.13 14.82
C GLU A 78 -8.11 1.22 13.44
N SER A 79 -8.97 2.22 13.21
CA SER A 79 -9.67 2.45 11.95
C SER A 79 -8.93 3.41 11.01
N TRP A 80 -7.82 4.04 11.41
CA TRP A 80 -7.14 5.03 10.55
C TRP A 80 -5.61 5.06 10.61
N ALA A 81 -5.01 4.73 11.75
CA ALA A 81 -3.57 4.76 11.91
C ALA A 81 -2.91 3.58 11.20
N THR A 82 -1.89 3.84 10.38
CA THR A 82 -1.19 2.78 9.64
C THR A 82 -0.58 1.73 10.58
N ALA A 83 -0.14 2.12 11.77
CA ALA A 83 0.39 1.20 12.79
C ALA A 83 -0.58 0.06 13.14
N TYR A 84 -1.87 0.36 13.24
CA TYR A 84 -2.93 -0.60 13.62
C TYR A 84 -3.60 -1.29 12.42
N LEU A 85 -3.40 -0.75 11.23
CA LEU A 85 -3.92 -1.31 9.97
C LEU A 85 -2.90 -2.20 9.26
N ARG A 86 -1.65 -2.23 9.75
CA ARG A 86 -0.59 -3.09 9.25
C ARG A 86 -1.04 -4.55 9.23
N GLY A 87 -0.85 -5.22 8.10
CA GLY A 87 -1.29 -6.61 7.90
C GLY A 87 -2.73 -6.76 7.43
N THR A 88 -3.50 -5.66 7.37
CA THR A 88 -4.84 -5.67 6.76
C THR A 88 -4.71 -5.32 5.28
N PHE A 89 -5.18 -6.20 4.41
CA PHE A 89 -5.17 -5.96 2.96
C PHE A 89 -6.00 -4.72 2.59
N CYS A 90 -5.32 -3.65 2.20
CA CYS A 90 -5.90 -2.40 1.73
C CYS A 90 -5.48 -2.07 0.29
N ALA A 91 -4.64 -2.90 -0.35
CA ALA A 91 -4.10 -2.68 -1.70
C ALA A 91 -3.47 -1.30 -1.90
N GLY A 92 -2.76 -0.79 -0.88
CA GLY A 92 -2.18 0.55 -0.90
C GLY A 92 -3.19 1.71 -0.83
N TYR A 93 -4.50 1.44 -0.75
CA TYR A 93 -5.51 2.49 -0.65
C TYR A 93 -5.54 3.09 0.76
N ARG A 94 -5.23 4.39 0.84
CA ARG A 94 -5.23 5.17 2.08
C ARG A 94 -6.17 6.37 2.04
N THR A 95 -6.57 6.78 0.84
CA THR A 95 -7.45 7.94 0.58
C THR A 95 -8.55 7.55 -0.38
N THR A 96 -9.56 8.41 -0.52
CA THR A 96 -10.59 8.32 -1.56
C THR A 96 -10.07 8.71 -2.94
N SER A 97 -8.76 8.80 -3.19
CA SER A 97 -8.16 9.27 -4.45
C SER A 97 -8.71 8.55 -5.69
N ARG A 98 -9.04 7.27 -5.56
CA ARG A 98 -9.74 6.48 -6.59
C ARG A 98 -11.14 7.02 -6.89
N CYS A 99 -11.95 7.19 -5.85
CA CYS A 99 -13.31 7.70 -5.98
C CYS A 99 -13.30 9.17 -6.44
N GLU A 100 -12.41 10.00 -5.90
CA GLU A 100 -12.23 11.38 -6.35
C GLU A 100 -11.71 11.47 -7.77
N GLY A 101 -10.83 10.57 -8.18
CA GLY A 101 -10.36 10.47 -9.57
C GLY A 101 -11.49 10.10 -10.53
N ILE A 102 -12.30 9.11 -10.17
CA ILE A 102 -13.51 8.75 -10.93
C ILE A 102 -14.48 9.93 -10.97
N ASN A 103 -14.76 10.57 -9.84
CA ASN A 103 -15.64 11.73 -9.76
C ASN A 103 -15.13 12.88 -10.61
N SER A 104 -13.83 13.18 -10.56
CA SER A 104 -13.19 14.22 -11.37
C SER A 104 -13.24 13.89 -12.86
N PHE A 105 -13.04 12.62 -13.22
CA PHE A 105 -13.13 12.17 -14.61
C PHE A 105 -14.57 12.30 -15.11
N ILE A 106 -15.55 11.79 -14.36
CA ILE A 106 -16.99 11.93 -14.70
C ILE A 106 -17.37 13.41 -14.83
N LYS A 107 -16.96 14.26 -13.87
CA LYS A 107 -17.24 15.71 -13.91
C LYS A 107 -16.71 16.39 -15.18
N ALA A 108 -15.65 15.87 -15.82
CA ALA A 108 -15.16 16.43 -17.09
C ALA A 108 -16.15 16.24 -18.26
N PHE A 109 -17.08 15.28 -18.13
CA PHE A 109 -18.12 14.99 -19.13
C PHE A 109 -19.51 15.47 -18.71
N LEU A 110 -19.64 16.13 -17.55
CA LEU A 110 -20.91 16.62 -17.03
C LEU A 110 -20.95 18.15 -17.01
N LYS A 111 -22.11 18.71 -17.33
CA LYS A 111 -22.45 20.10 -17.08
C LYS A 111 -23.54 20.17 -16.03
N SER A 112 -23.57 21.28 -15.28
CA SER A 112 -24.61 21.52 -14.26
C SER A 112 -26.02 21.62 -14.84
N THR A 113 -26.15 21.79 -16.15
CA THR A 113 -27.42 21.90 -16.88
C THR A 113 -27.85 20.60 -17.54
N ASP A 114 -27.08 19.52 -17.44
CA ASP A 114 -27.41 18.25 -18.09
C ASP A 114 -28.65 17.61 -17.44
N SER A 115 -29.56 17.13 -18.28
CA SER A 115 -30.67 16.28 -17.87
C SER A 115 -30.19 14.89 -17.44
N ILE A 116 -31.06 14.12 -16.77
CA ILE A 116 -30.74 12.74 -16.39
C ILE A 116 -30.44 11.87 -17.63
N LEU A 117 -31.12 12.09 -18.75
CA LEU A 117 -30.86 11.36 -19.99
C LEU A 117 -29.45 11.67 -20.54
N GLU A 118 -29.06 12.94 -20.54
CA GLU A 118 -27.71 13.36 -20.94
C GLU A 118 -26.64 12.81 -20.00
N LEU A 119 -26.90 12.77 -18.70
CA LEU A 119 -26.05 12.12 -17.71
C LEU A 119 -25.82 10.63 -18.06
N VAL A 120 -26.87 9.88 -18.39
CA VAL A 120 -26.74 8.46 -18.78
C VAL A 120 -25.87 8.31 -20.03
N HIS A 121 -26.05 9.16 -21.04
CA HIS A 121 -25.21 9.15 -22.24
C HIS A 121 -23.74 9.51 -21.94
N SER A 122 -23.50 10.50 -21.07
CA SER A 122 -22.14 10.86 -20.64
C SER A 122 -21.48 9.72 -19.86
N LEU A 123 -22.22 9.01 -19.02
CA LEU A 123 -21.71 7.83 -18.31
C LEU A 123 -21.35 6.68 -19.28
N ASP A 124 -22.14 6.45 -20.33
CA ASP A 124 -21.80 5.46 -21.37
C ASP A 124 -20.49 5.82 -22.10
N ARG A 125 -20.29 7.11 -22.42
CA ARG A 125 -19.03 7.59 -23.01
C ARG A 125 -17.85 7.38 -22.07
N VAL A 126 -18.01 7.75 -20.79
CA VAL A 126 -17.00 7.50 -19.75
C VAL A 126 -16.63 6.01 -19.70
N MET A 127 -17.62 5.10 -19.70
CA MET A 127 -17.36 3.66 -19.69
C MET A 127 -16.59 3.18 -20.93
N LYS A 128 -16.92 3.71 -22.12
CA LYS A 128 -16.18 3.41 -23.36
C LYS A 128 -14.73 3.86 -23.28
N ASP A 129 -14.48 5.07 -22.77
CA ASP A 129 -13.11 5.57 -22.57
C ASP A 129 -12.34 4.73 -21.55
N TYR A 130 -12.96 4.30 -20.45
CA TYR A 130 -12.34 3.39 -19.48
C TYR A 130 -11.92 2.06 -20.13
N ARG A 131 -12.80 1.45 -20.93
CA ARG A 131 -12.50 0.21 -21.66
C ARG A 131 -11.39 0.44 -22.68
N ASN A 132 -11.40 1.56 -23.40
CA ASN A 132 -10.35 1.88 -24.37
C ASN A 132 -8.99 2.10 -23.69
N ASN A 133 -8.97 2.74 -22.52
CA ASN A 133 -7.77 2.91 -21.71
C ASN A 133 -7.23 1.58 -21.19
N GLU A 134 -8.11 0.64 -20.81
CA GLU A 134 -7.71 -0.72 -20.40
C GLU A 134 -7.06 -1.48 -21.57
N VAL A 135 -7.66 -1.44 -22.76
CA VAL A 135 -7.09 -2.04 -23.99
C VAL A 135 -5.73 -1.42 -24.31
N THR A 136 -5.62 -0.09 -24.25
CA THR A 136 -4.38 0.64 -24.48
C THR A 136 -3.31 0.25 -23.45
N ALA A 137 -3.67 0.16 -22.18
CA ALA A 137 -2.76 -0.28 -21.12
C ALA A 137 -2.29 -1.73 -21.34
N GLN A 138 -3.19 -2.62 -21.76
CA GLN A 138 -2.87 -4.01 -22.09
C GLN A 138 -1.93 -4.10 -23.30
N PHE A 139 -2.15 -3.31 -24.34
CA PHE A 139 -1.26 -3.19 -25.49
C PHE A 139 0.15 -2.81 -25.03
N TYR A 140 0.31 -1.70 -24.29
CA TYR A 140 1.62 -1.30 -23.79
C TYR A 140 2.23 -2.33 -22.84
N SER A 141 1.44 -3.03 -22.03
CA SER A 141 1.96 -4.07 -21.14
C SER A 141 2.49 -5.29 -21.91
N THR A 142 1.92 -5.57 -23.09
CA THR A 142 2.26 -6.74 -23.92
C THR A 142 3.47 -6.46 -24.80
N TYR A 143 3.51 -5.29 -25.43
CA TYR A 143 4.49 -4.99 -26.49
C TYR A 143 5.68 -4.14 -26.03
N TYR A 144 5.63 -3.51 -24.86
CA TYR A 144 6.73 -2.69 -24.36
C TYR A 144 7.61 -3.48 -23.40
N THR A 145 8.87 -3.70 -23.80
CA THR A 145 9.90 -4.26 -22.92
C THR A 145 10.35 -3.20 -21.90
N PRO A 146 10.33 -3.48 -20.59
CA PRO A 146 10.81 -2.54 -19.59
C PRO A 146 12.32 -2.35 -19.70
N VAL A 147 12.77 -1.12 -19.46
CA VAL A 147 14.19 -0.85 -19.24
C VAL A 147 14.55 -1.31 -17.82
N LEU A 148 15.40 -2.33 -17.72
CA LEU A 148 15.96 -2.80 -16.45
C LEU A 148 16.94 -1.75 -15.93
N SER A 149 16.86 -1.42 -14.64
CA SER A 149 17.64 -0.30 -14.10
C SER A 149 17.95 -0.41 -12.61
N THR A 150 17.74 -1.57 -12.01
CA THR A 150 17.86 -1.75 -10.55
C THR A 150 19.11 -2.51 -10.12
N GLY A 151 19.84 -3.11 -11.07
CA GLY A 151 20.99 -3.97 -10.79
C GLY A 151 20.60 -5.35 -10.26
N LEU A 152 19.30 -5.63 -10.13
CA LEU A 152 18.72 -6.95 -9.85
C LEU A 152 17.94 -7.41 -11.08
N ASP A 153 18.63 -7.49 -12.21
CA ASP A 153 18.03 -7.56 -13.54
C ASP A 153 17.16 -8.81 -13.73
N ALA A 154 17.57 -9.97 -13.20
CA ALA A 154 16.79 -11.20 -13.26
C ALA A 154 15.43 -11.07 -12.53
N ILE A 155 15.45 -10.59 -11.28
CA ILE A 155 14.24 -10.34 -10.48
C ILE A 155 13.37 -9.27 -11.13
N GLU A 156 13.98 -8.18 -11.60
CA GLU A 156 13.26 -7.08 -12.26
C GLU A 156 12.58 -7.56 -13.56
N LEU A 157 13.28 -8.37 -14.35
CA LEU A 157 12.73 -8.98 -15.56
C LEU A 157 11.58 -9.95 -15.22
N SER A 158 11.76 -10.82 -14.23
CA SER A 158 10.72 -11.74 -13.74
C SER A 158 9.47 -10.96 -13.30
N ALA A 159 9.64 -9.94 -12.44
CA ALA A 159 8.57 -9.06 -11.98
C ALA A 159 7.83 -8.39 -13.13
N SER A 160 8.56 -7.96 -14.17
CA SER A 160 7.95 -7.26 -15.29
C SER A 160 7.06 -8.14 -16.15
N LYS A 161 7.41 -9.42 -16.31
CA LYS A 161 6.60 -10.40 -17.04
C LYS A 161 5.35 -10.78 -16.24
N LEU A 162 5.49 -10.83 -14.92
CA LEU A 162 4.46 -11.27 -13.98
C LEU A 162 3.40 -10.18 -13.71
N TYR A 163 3.82 -8.96 -13.39
CA TYR A 163 2.92 -7.89 -12.96
C TYR A 163 2.40 -7.03 -14.11
N THR A 164 1.21 -6.44 -13.93
CA THR A 164 0.73 -5.37 -14.82
C THR A 164 1.70 -4.19 -14.79
N ARG A 165 1.76 -3.38 -15.86
CA ARG A 165 2.69 -2.24 -15.94
C ARG A 165 2.58 -1.27 -14.76
N ALA A 166 1.36 -1.04 -14.26
CA ALA A 166 1.12 -0.17 -13.11
C ALA A 166 1.71 -0.77 -11.81
N VAL A 167 1.44 -2.05 -11.56
CA VAL A 167 1.96 -2.76 -10.38
C VAL A 167 3.48 -2.92 -10.45
N PHE A 168 4.02 -3.22 -11.63
CA PHE A 168 5.47 -3.34 -11.86
C PHE A 168 6.22 -2.05 -11.48
N ARG A 169 5.64 -0.86 -11.70
CA ARG A 169 6.27 0.40 -11.26
C ARG A 169 6.42 0.46 -9.74
N GLU A 170 5.43 0.00 -8.99
CA GLU A 170 5.50 -0.05 -7.53
C GLU A 170 6.47 -1.13 -7.03
N VAL A 171 6.46 -2.31 -7.67
CA VAL A 171 7.44 -3.38 -7.40
C VAL A 171 8.86 -2.90 -7.67
N LYS A 172 9.09 -2.21 -8.79
CA LYS A 172 10.40 -1.64 -9.14
C LYS A 172 10.89 -0.63 -8.10
N LYS A 173 10.00 0.15 -7.46
CA LYS A 173 10.37 1.00 -6.32
C LYS A 173 10.85 0.17 -5.12
N GLN A 174 10.20 -0.97 -4.84
CA GLN A 174 10.62 -1.88 -3.77
C GLN A 174 11.98 -2.52 -4.06
N ILE A 175 12.22 -2.95 -5.30
CA ILE A 175 13.52 -3.48 -5.73
C ILE A 175 14.62 -2.41 -5.57
N LYS A 176 14.38 -1.18 -6.01
CA LYS A 176 15.31 -0.04 -5.78
C LYS A 176 15.57 0.21 -4.30
N GLY A 177 14.56 0.03 -3.45
CA GLY A 177 14.65 0.21 -2.01
C GLY A 177 15.66 -0.71 -1.32
N VAL A 178 16.01 -1.85 -1.93
CA VAL A 178 17.03 -2.78 -1.43
C VAL A 178 18.36 -2.07 -1.16
N ALA A 179 18.74 -1.11 -1.99
CA ALA A 179 19.98 -0.34 -1.83
C ALA A 179 20.04 0.51 -0.55
N THR A 180 18.90 0.76 0.10
CA THR A 180 18.83 1.55 1.34
C THR A 180 18.84 0.71 2.61
N LEU A 181 18.86 -0.62 2.49
CA LEU A 181 18.83 -1.55 3.60
C LEU A 181 20.24 -1.89 4.07
N LEU A 182 20.40 -1.99 5.39
CA LEU A 182 21.63 -2.38 6.06
C LEU A 182 21.42 -3.76 6.67
N PHE A 183 22.25 -4.72 6.30
CA PHE A 183 22.22 -6.06 6.87
C PHE A 183 22.75 -6.03 8.30
N GLN A 184 21.98 -6.61 9.24
CA GLN A 184 22.32 -6.66 10.66
C GLN A 184 22.71 -8.07 11.10
N GLY A 185 22.22 -9.11 10.43
CA GLY A 185 22.56 -10.48 10.76
C GLY A 185 21.64 -11.51 10.13
N ARG A 186 22.08 -12.76 10.20
CA ARG A 186 21.35 -13.95 9.78
C ARG A 186 21.49 -15.01 10.86
N GLU A 187 20.37 -15.56 11.30
CA GLU A 187 20.30 -16.67 12.25
C GLU A 187 19.43 -17.79 11.67
N SER A 188 19.72 -19.04 12.02
CA SER A 188 18.92 -20.19 11.60
C SER A 188 18.22 -20.77 12.81
N ILE A 189 16.89 -20.86 12.75
CA ILE A 189 16.03 -21.40 13.80
C ILE A 189 15.29 -22.59 13.19
N SER A 190 15.73 -23.80 13.54
CA SER A 190 15.23 -25.04 12.92
C SER A 190 15.41 -25.00 11.39
N THR A 191 14.34 -25.12 10.61
CA THR A 191 14.33 -25.05 9.13
C THR A 191 14.24 -23.62 8.59
N THR A 192 13.95 -22.63 9.44
CA THR A 192 13.71 -21.26 9.01
C THR A 192 14.95 -20.40 9.23
N ILE A 193 15.32 -19.61 8.23
CA ILE A 193 16.38 -18.61 8.30
C ILE A 193 15.75 -17.25 8.60
N VAL A 194 16.25 -16.57 9.63
CA VAL A 194 15.82 -15.22 10.00
C VAL A 194 16.88 -14.23 9.55
N TYR A 195 16.50 -13.35 8.63
CA TYR A 195 17.29 -12.22 8.19
C TYR A 195 16.88 -10.96 8.95
N SER A 196 17.87 -10.20 9.43
CA SER A 196 17.65 -8.92 10.13
C SER A 196 18.21 -7.77 9.31
N PHE A 197 17.38 -6.75 9.05
CA PHE A 197 17.76 -5.55 8.29
C PHE A 197 17.34 -4.29 9.03
N SER A 198 18.17 -3.26 9.00
CA SER A 198 17.75 -1.90 9.33
C SER A 198 17.75 -1.03 8.09
N LYS A 199 17.25 0.20 8.19
CA LYS A 199 17.27 1.16 7.08
C LYS A 199 18.32 2.22 7.32
N MET A 200 19.02 2.65 6.27
CA MET A 200 19.92 3.80 6.34
C MET A 200 19.19 5.02 6.92
N GLY A 201 19.77 5.64 7.95
CA GLY A 201 19.16 6.74 8.70
C GLY A 201 18.18 6.33 9.81
N ARG A 202 17.93 5.03 10.00
CA ARG A 202 17.17 4.43 11.12
C ARG A 202 17.75 3.08 11.53
N PRO A 203 18.99 3.04 12.05
CA PRO A 203 19.66 1.80 12.44
C PRO A 203 19.02 1.14 13.68
N ASP A 204 18.35 1.95 14.52
CA ASP A 204 17.61 1.55 15.72
C ASP A 204 16.42 0.63 15.41
N ARG A 205 15.90 0.70 14.18
CA ARG A 205 14.76 -0.10 13.77
C ARG A 205 15.17 -1.26 12.88
N VAL A 206 15.09 -2.45 13.44
CA VAL A 206 15.38 -3.71 12.75
C VAL A 206 14.08 -4.37 12.32
N PHE A 207 14.02 -4.81 11.06
CA PHE A 207 12.97 -5.63 10.50
C PHE A 207 13.47 -7.05 10.31
N LYS A 208 12.68 -8.02 10.78
CA LYS A 208 12.95 -9.44 10.55
C LYS A 208 12.23 -9.96 9.30
N VAL A 209 12.92 -10.80 8.54
CA VAL A 209 12.38 -11.55 7.41
C VAL A 209 12.66 -13.03 7.65
N LEU A 210 11.59 -13.81 7.72
CA LEU A 210 11.63 -15.25 7.85
C LEU A 210 11.66 -15.86 6.45
N TYR A 211 12.59 -16.76 6.21
CA TYR A 211 12.68 -17.52 4.97
C TYR A 211 12.75 -19.02 5.29
N ASP A 212 11.81 -19.78 4.74
CA ASP A 212 11.86 -21.24 4.76
C ASP A 212 12.35 -21.74 3.39
N PRO A 213 13.55 -22.35 3.30
CA PRO A 213 14.09 -22.88 2.06
C PRO A 213 13.30 -24.05 1.47
N ASN A 214 12.62 -24.84 2.30
CA ASN A 214 11.88 -26.03 1.85
C ASN A 214 10.60 -25.60 1.11
N ASP A 215 9.86 -24.67 1.72
CA ASP A 215 8.59 -24.17 1.15
C ASP A 215 8.81 -22.96 0.22
N ARG A 216 10.05 -22.48 0.10
CA ARG A 216 10.42 -21.21 -0.55
C ARG A 216 9.53 -20.05 -0.09
N LYS A 217 9.14 -20.08 1.19
CA LYS A 217 8.19 -19.15 1.80
C LYS A 217 8.95 -18.02 2.46
N ILE A 218 8.59 -16.78 2.13
CA ILE A 218 9.22 -15.59 2.72
C ILE A 218 8.14 -14.75 3.41
N GLU A 219 8.33 -14.47 4.69
CA GLU A 219 7.45 -13.60 5.47
C GLU A 219 8.25 -12.44 6.06
N CYS A 220 7.71 -11.22 5.95
CA CYS A 220 8.38 -10.04 6.49
C CYS A 220 7.53 -9.40 7.59
N GLU A 221 8.19 -9.03 8.69
CA GLU A 221 7.58 -8.33 9.82
C GLU A 221 6.95 -6.99 9.44
N CYS A 222 7.39 -6.35 8.36
CA CYS A 222 6.78 -5.10 7.90
C CYS A 222 5.32 -5.26 7.41
N LYS A 223 4.88 -6.50 7.13
CA LYS A 223 3.53 -6.86 6.65
C LYS A 223 3.04 -6.08 5.43
N MET A 224 3.95 -5.53 4.64
CA MET A 224 3.60 -4.78 3.43
C MET A 224 3.00 -5.71 2.37
N TRP A 225 3.48 -6.94 2.25
CA TRP A 225 2.87 -7.92 1.35
C TRP A 225 1.42 -8.22 1.73
N ASP A 226 1.14 -8.45 3.01
CA ASP A 226 -0.23 -8.66 3.51
C ASP A 226 -1.13 -7.43 3.28
N SER A 227 -0.55 -6.23 3.35
CA SER A 227 -1.29 -4.97 3.22
C SER A 227 -1.55 -4.58 1.76
N ASP A 228 -0.57 -4.76 0.89
CA ASP A 228 -0.54 -4.20 -0.46
C ASP A 228 -0.49 -5.26 -1.57
N GLY A 229 -0.23 -6.53 -1.24
CA GLY A 229 -0.18 -7.64 -2.18
C GLY A 229 1.09 -7.72 -3.05
N ILE A 230 2.10 -6.91 -2.73
CA ILE A 230 3.40 -6.90 -3.44
C ILE A 230 4.57 -7.10 -2.46
N PRO A 231 5.67 -7.77 -2.86
CA PRO A 231 6.82 -7.94 -2.00
C PRO A 231 7.47 -6.59 -1.64
N CYS A 232 7.94 -6.44 -0.41
CA CYS A 232 8.64 -5.26 0.04
C CYS A 232 10.14 -5.33 -0.25
N SER A 233 10.84 -4.21 -0.09
CA SER A 233 12.30 -4.16 -0.23
C SER A 233 13.04 -5.16 0.65
N HIS A 234 12.54 -5.51 1.85
CA HIS A 234 13.18 -6.51 2.71
C HIS A 234 13.10 -7.91 2.10
N ILE A 235 11.96 -8.28 1.51
CA ILE A 235 11.78 -9.57 0.83
C ILE A 235 12.70 -9.64 -0.40
N PHE A 236 12.75 -8.57 -1.21
CA PHE A 236 13.70 -8.52 -2.33
C PHE A 236 15.16 -8.56 -1.89
N CYS A 237 15.48 -8.04 -0.71
CA CYS A 237 16.81 -8.16 -0.13
C CYS A 237 17.14 -9.62 0.19
N VAL A 238 16.23 -10.36 0.83
CA VAL A 238 16.41 -11.80 1.07
C VAL A 238 16.55 -12.56 -0.24
N MET A 239 15.71 -12.29 -1.24
CA MET A 239 15.82 -12.90 -2.57
C MET A 239 17.21 -12.67 -3.19
N LYS A 240 17.77 -11.46 -3.05
CA LYS A 240 19.14 -11.15 -3.48
C LYS A 240 20.18 -11.99 -2.72
N TYR A 241 20.06 -12.12 -1.40
CA TYR A 241 20.99 -12.92 -0.57
C TYR A 241 20.93 -14.41 -0.90
N GLU A 242 19.75 -14.93 -1.20
CA GLU A 242 19.51 -16.32 -1.57
C GLU A 242 19.75 -16.61 -3.06
N GLY A 243 20.20 -15.62 -3.84
CA GLY A 243 20.47 -15.79 -5.27
C GLY A 243 19.24 -16.13 -6.11
N MET A 244 18.05 -15.70 -5.69
CA MET A 244 16.81 -15.97 -6.42
C MET A 244 16.68 -15.08 -7.66
N GLU A 245 16.38 -15.69 -8.80
CA GLU A 245 16.16 -14.97 -10.06
C GLU A 245 14.67 -14.69 -10.35
N GLU A 246 13.78 -15.45 -9.72
CA GLU A 246 12.33 -15.37 -9.93
C GLU A 246 11.58 -15.12 -8.63
N ILE A 247 10.44 -14.43 -8.72
CA ILE A 247 9.56 -14.20 -7.57
C ILE A 247 8.81 -15.51 -7.25
N PRO A 248 8.95 -16.06 -6.03
CA PRO A 248 8.20 -17.23 -5.59
C PRO A 248 6.69 -17.05 -5.75
N GLU A 249 5.99 -18.09 -6.19
CA GLU A 249 4.53 -18.06 -6.37
C GLU A 249 3.78 -17.69 -5.08
N THR A 250 4.33 -18.05 -3.92
CA THR A 250 3.79 -17.70 -2.58
C THR A 250 3.70 -16.20 -2.36
N LEU A 251 4.49 -15.40 -3.08
CA LEU A 251 4.50 -13.94 -3.02
C LEU A 251 3.68 -13.28 -4.14
N VAL A 252 2.99 -14.07 -4.96
CA VAL A 252 2.23 -13.60 -6.12
C VAL A 252 0.74 -13.55 -5.82
N LEU A 253 0.19 -12.35 -5.68
CA LEU A 253 -1.25 -12.16 -5.55
C LEU A 253 -1.93 -12.13 -6.93
N ARG A 254 -2.91 -13.01 -7.18
CA ARG A 254 -3.62 -13.13 -8.48
C ARG A 254 -4.17 -11.80 -9.01
N ARG A 255 -4.61 -10.90 -8.13
CA ARG A 255 -5.16 -9.60 -8.52
C ARG A 255 -4.10 -8.63 -9.06
N CYS A 256 -2.83 -8.84 -8.72
CA CYS A 256 -1.72 -7.96 -9.07
C CYS A 256 -1.06 -8.35 -10.40
N VAL A 257 -1.23 -9.60 -10.84
CA VAL A 257 -0.61 -10.15 -12.05
C VAL A 257 -1.42 -9.87 -13.30
N ARG A 258 -0.77 -10.00 -14.46
CA ARG A 258 -1.45 -10.00 -15.75
C ARG A 258 -2.38 -11.21 -15.80
N LEU A 259 -3.62 -11.01 -16.23
CA LEU A 259 -4.49 -12.14 -16.56
C LEU A 259 -3.89 -12.85 -17.78
N GLN A 260 -3.36 -14.05 -17.61
CA GLN A 260 -3.14 -14.94 -18.73
C GLN A 260 -4.53 -15.37 -19.22
N LYS A 261 -5.00 -14.78 -20.32
CA LYS A 261 -6.11 -15.37 -21.06
C LYS A 261 -5.61 -16.71 -21.55
N THR A 262 -6.12 -17.81 -21.01
CA THR A 262 -5.96 -19.13 -21.61
C THR A 262 -6.52 -19.02 -23.01
N VAL A 263 -5.64 -18.95 -24.00
CA VAL A 263 -6.03 -19.18 -25.39
C VAL A 263 -6.29 -20.67 -25.46
N GLN A 264 -7.54 -21.08 -25.22
CA GLN A 264 -7.98 -22.39 -25.64
C GLN A 264 -7.87 -22.40 -27.17
N ARG A 265 -6.91 -23.16 -27.68
CA ARG A 265 -6.90 -23.69 -29.04
C ARG A 265 -7.18 -25.18 -28.95
#